data_AF-A0A4Y2CLQ9-F1
#
_entry.id   AF-A0A4Y2CLQ9-F1
#
_cell.length_a   1.000
_cell.length_b   1.000
_cell.length_c   1.000
_cell.angle_alpha   90.00
_cell.angle_beta   90.00
_cell.angle_gamma   90.00
#
_symmetry.space_group_name_H-M   'P 1'
#
loop_
_entity.id
_entity.type
_entity.pdbx_description
1 polymer ?
#
loop_
_entity_poly.entity_id
_entity_poly.type
_entity_poly.pdbx_seq_one_letter_code
_entity_poly.pdbx_strand_id
1 'polypeptide(L)'
;MTALQHICDGIEKFRGVDLTSSDQHLKISDSRVRRDNDDFRKMMEWFKHYNPYPENSNLISISTGVVGDSRINCHMAKEEGILGIKRIEGSNFYTVKFGTNDRVQPLALKRHEILFI
;
A
#
# COMPACT_ATOMS: atom_id res chain seq x y z
N MET A 1 -6.07 -2.78 14.60
CA MET A 1 -6.85 -3.99 14.30
C MET A 1 -7.68 -4.35 15.54
N THR A 2 -8.63 -3.50 15.93
CA THR A 2 -9.27 -3.56 17.27
C THR A 2 -10.76 -3.88 17.23
N ALA A 3 -11.47 -3.51 16.16
CA ALA A 3 -12.91 -3.74 16.04
C ALA A 3 -13.29 -5.24 16.01
N LEU A 4 -12.50 -6.07 15.33
CA LEU A 4 -12.75 -7.51 15.23
C LEU A 4 -12.60 -8.20 16.59
N GLN A 5 -11.62 -7.77 17.38
CA GLN A 5 -11.34 -8.31 18.70
C GLN A 5 -12.50 -8.04 19.67
N HIS A 6 -13.06 -6.83 19.64
CA HIS A 6 -14.22 -6.47 20.45
C HIS A 6 -15.47 -7.27 20.09
N ILE A 7 -15.64 -7.63 18.81
CA ILE A 7 -16.77 -8.47 18.35
C ILE A 7 -16.60 -9.91 18.86
N CYS A 8 -15.39 -10.47 18.77
CA CYS A 8 -15.08 -11.80 19.29
C CYS A 8 -15.32 -11.87 20.81
N ASP A 9 -14.79 -10.91 21.57
CA ASP A 9 -14.98 -10.83 23.03
C ASP A 9 -16.47 -10.76 23.43
N GLY A 10 -17.28 -10.03 22.66
CA GLY A 10 -18.72 -9.93 22.88
C GLY A 10 -19.46 -11.24 22.65
N ILE A 11 -19.08 -12.00 21.62
CA ILE A 11 -19.67 -13.32 21.30
C ILE A 11 -19.27 -14.36 22.35
N GLU A 12 -18.02 -14.33 22.81
CA GLU A 12 -17.49 -15.20 23.87
C GLU A 12 -18.25 -15.01 25.18
N LYS A 13 -18.42 -13.75 25.62
CA LYS A 13 -19.25 -13.41 26.79
C LYS A 13 -20.71 -13.86 26.63
N PHE A 14 -21.29 -13.70 25.44
CA PHE A 14 -22.67 -14.11 25.18
C PHE A 14 -22.86 -15.63 25.24
N ARG A 15 -21.87 -16.40 24.77
CA ARG A 15 -21.92 -17.86 24.74
C ARG A 15 -21.38 -18.51 26.01
N GLY A 16 -20.72 -17.76 26.90
CA GLY A 16 -20.10 -18.29 28.11
C GLY A 16 -18.92 -19.23 27.81
N VAL A 17 -18.26 -19.03 26.66
CA VAL A 17 -17.12 -19.82 26.20
C VAL A 17 -15.90 -18.93 26.13
N ASP A 18 -14.74 -19.47 26.52
CA ASP A 18 -13.46 -18.77 26.43
C ASP A 18 -12.67 -19.36 25.25
N LEU A 19 -12.54 -18.58 24.17
CA LEU A 19 -11.84 -19.04 22.97
C LEU A 19 -10.34 -18.72 23.02
N THR A 20 -9.81 -18.23 24.15
CA THR A 20 -8.36 -18.01 24.34
C THR A 20 -7.52 -19.27 24.14
N SER A 21 -8.13 -20.46 24.26
CA SER A 21 -7.49 -21.76 24.01
C SER A 21 -7.57 -22.24 22.55
N SER A 22 -8.36 -21.59 21.71
CA SER A 22 -8.41 -21.90 20.28
C SER A 22 -7.15 -21.37 19.61
N ASP A 23 -6.41 -22.23 18.89
CA ASP A 23 -5.19 -21.87 18.15
C ASP A 23 -5.37 -20.65 17.22
N GLN A 24 -6.60 -20.36 16.81
CA GLN A 24 -6.94 -19.19 16.00
C GLN A 24 -6.90 -17.88 16.79
N HIS A 25 -7.29 -17.90 18.07
CA HIS A 25 -7.30 -16.72 18.95
C HIS A 25 -5.90 -16.46 19.56
N LEU A 26 -5.07 -17.50 19.69
CA LEU A 26 -3.66 -17.36 20.08
C LEU A 26 -2.85 -16.46 19.14
N LYS A 27 -3.27 -16.27 17.88
CA LYS A 27 -2.58 -15.42 16.90
C LYS A 27 -2.74 -13.92 17.18
N ILE A 28 -3.78 -13.52 17.91
CA ILE A 28 -4.10 -12.10 18.21
C ILE A 28 -3.85 -11.77 19.69
N SER A 29 -3.25 -12.69 20.46
CA SER A 29 -2.96 -12.46 21.87
C SER A 29 -2.13 -11.19 22.08
N ASP A 30 -2.37 -10.49 23.20
CA ASP A 30 -1.61 -9.28 23.57
C ASP A 30 -0.10 -9.51 23.55
N SER A 31 0.35 -10.70 23.90
CA SER A 31 1.77 -11.08 23.84
C SER A 31 2.34 -11.09 22.42
N ARG A 32 1.56 -11.56 21.43
CA ARG A 32 1.97 -11.53 20.01
C ARG A 32 1.89 -10.13 19.44
N VAL A 33 0.82 -9.38 19.75
CA VAL A 33 0.70 -7.98 19.34
C VAL A 33 1.86 -7.15 19.90
N ARG A 34 2.25 -7.35 21.16
CA ARG A 34 3.43 -6.70 21.74
C ARG A 34 4.71 -7.08 21.01
N ARG A 35 4.93 -8.37 20.76
CA ARG A 35 6.11 -8.86 20.03
C ARG A 35 6.20 -8.28 18.63
N ASP A 36 5.11 -8.31 17.86
CA ASP A 36 5.06 -7.78 16.50
C ASP A 36 5.39 -6.28 16.50
N ASN A 37 4.88 -5.52 17.48
CA ASN A 37 5.21 -4.11 17.63
C ASN A 37 6.69 -3.89 18.02
N ASP A 38 7.26 -4.72 18.89
CA ASP A 38 8.67 -4.64 19.27
C ASP A 38 9.59 -4.99 18.09
N ASP A 39 9.25 -6.01 17.31
CA ASP A 39 10.00 -6.40 16.12
C ASP A 39 9.86 -5.36 15.00
N PHE A 40 8.68 -4.75 14.83
CA PHE A 40 8.49 -3.59 13.96
C PHE A 40 9.39 -2.41 14.37
N ARG A 41 9.49 -2.10 15.67
CA ARG A 41 10.39 -1.04 16.15
C ARG A 41 11.84 -1.33 15.83
N LYS A 42 12.32 -2.56 16.05
CA LYS A 42 13.68 -2.97 15.69
C LYS A 42 13.94 -2.84 14.19
N MET A 43 12.99 -3.27 13.35
CA MET A 43 13.08 -3.12 11.91
C MET A 43 13.18 -1.64 11.50
N MET A 44 12.37 -0.77 12.12
CA MET A 44 12.42 0.67 11.88
C MET A 44 13.74 1.30 12.34
N GLU A 45 14.29 0.88 13.48
CA GLU A 45 15.62 1.31 13.93
C GLU A 45 16.72 0.86 12.97
N TRP A 46 16.62 -0.35 12.44
CA TRP A 46 17.53 -0.85 11.42
C TRP A 46 17.44 -0.02 10.13
N PHE A 47 16.24 0.27 9.62
CA PHE A 47 16.05 1.12 8.43
C PHE A 47 16.56 2.55 8.61
N LYS A 48 16.54 3.11 9.83
CA LYS A 48 17.12 4.43 10.10
C LYS A 48 18.64 4.46 9.88
N HIS A 49 19.32 3.37 10.21
CA HIS A 49 20.78 3.27 10.06
C HIS A 49 21.19 2.76 8.67
N TYR A 50 20.38 1.87 8.09
CA TYR A 50 20.60 1.26 6.80
C TYR A 50 19.40 1.55 5.91
N ASN A 51 19.45 2.65 5.17
CA ASN A 51 18.38 2.97 4.22
C ASN A 51 18.46 2.02 3.01
N PRO A 52 17.52 1.07 2.85
CA PRO A 52 17.53 0.14 1.71
C PRO A 52 17.13 0.84 0.41
N TYR A 53 16.55 2.04 0.49
CA TYR A 53 16.09 2.84 -0.65
C TYR A 53 16.80 4.20 -0.61
N PRO A 54 18.10 4.25 -0.96
CA PRO A 54 18.82 5.51 -1.05
C PRO A 54 18.05 6.47 -1.98
N GLU A 55 18.06 7.75 -1.62
CA GLU A 55 17.33 8.76 -2.37
C GLU A 55 17.86 8.79 -3.82
N ASN A 56 16.95 8.58 -4.78
CA ASN A 56 17.26 8.51 -6.20
C ASN A 56 16.31 9.45 -6.95
N SER A 57 16.82 10.19 -7.92
CA SER A 57 16.00 11.05 -8.79
C SER A 57 15.09 10.26 -9.73
N ASN A 58 15.39 8.98 -9.93
CA ASN A 58 14.65 8.11 -10.84
C ASN A 58 13.57 7.32 -10.10
N LEU A 59 12.44 7.12 -10.77
CA LEU A 59 11.40 6.22 -10.30
C LEU A 59 11.80 4.76 -10.58
N ILE A 60 11.87 3.91 -9.56
CA ILE A 60 12.35 2.53 -9.69
C ILE A 60 11.33 1.54 -9.14
N SER A 61 11.07 0.47 -9.89
CA SER A 61 10.28 -0.67 -9.41
C SER A 61 11.10 -1.50 -8.43
N ILE A 62 10.67 -1.59 -7.17
CA ILE A 62 11.35 -2.40 -6.14
C ILE A 62 11.34 -3.90 -6.50
N SER A 63 10.28 -4.38 -7.15
CA SER A 63 10.14 -5.81 -7.48
C SER A 63 10.92 -6.25 -8.72
N THR A 64 11.16 -5.34 -9.67
CA THR A 64 11.76 -5.68 -10.98
C THR A 64 13.05 -4.92 -11.29
N GLY A 65 13.42 -3.90 -10.50
CA GLY A 65 14.54 -3.00 -10.78
C GLY A 65 14.30 -2.05 -11.95
N VAL A 66 13.14 -2.10 -12.63
CA VAL A 66 12.86 -1.26 -13.80
C VAL A 66 12.87 0.22 -13.42
N VAL A 67 13.68 0.98 -14.14
CA VAL A 67 13.81 2.43 -13.99
C VAL A 67 12.86 3.13 -14.98
N GLY A 68 12.00 3.99 -14.46
CA GLY A 68 11.09 4.83 -15.23
C GLY A 68 11.82 5.97 -15.93
N ASP A 69 11.35 6.30 -17.13
CA ASP A 69 11.80 7.48 -17.88
C ASP A 69 10.86 8.68 -17.66
N SER A 70 11.11 9.79 -18.36
CA SER A 70 10.31 11.00 -18.26
C SER A 70 8.85 10.86 -18.69
N ARG A 71 8.47 9.76 -19.34
CA ARG A 71 7.08 9.48 -19.74
C ARG A 71 6.30 8.75 -18.66
N ILE A 72 6.99 8.12 -17.70
CA ILE A 72 6.35 7.39 -16.61
C ILE A 72 5.91 8.37 -15.52
N ASN A 73 4.59 8.42 -15.30
CA ASN A 73 3.98 9.31 -14.32
C ASN A 73 3.05 8.57 -13.34
N CYS A 74 3.18 7.25 -13.18
CA CYS A 74 2.32 6.49 -12.26
C CYS A 74 2.39 6.95 -10.80
N HIS A 75 3.52 7.55 -10.39
CA HIS A 75 3.67 8.14 -9.06
C HIS A 75 2.80 9.39 -8.85
N MET A 76 2.32 10.02 -9.93
CA MET A 76 1.43 11.19 -9.92
C MET A 76 -0.04 10.83 -10.18
N ALA A 77 -0.42 9.55 -10.03
CA ALA A 77 -1.77 9.08 -10.38
C ALA A 77 -2.89 9.81 -9.64
N LYS A 78 -2.63 10.24 -8.40
CA LYS A 78 -3.60 11.00 -7.60
C LYS A 78 -3.79 12.40 -8.18
N GLU A 79 -2.71 13.10 -8.47
CA GLU A 79 -2.69 14.46 -9.00
C GLU A 79 -3.36 14.50 -10.37
N GLU A 80 -3.00 13.56 -11.26
CA GLU A 80 -3.60 13.40 -12.58
C GLU A 80 -5.10 13.07 -12.48
N GLY A 81 -5.49 12.23 -11.51
CA GLY A 81 -6.89 11.91 -11.26
C GLY A 81 -7.70 13.13 -10.82
N ILE A 82 -7.16 13.94 -9.91
CA ILE A 82 -7.78 15.20 -9.47
C ILE A 82 -7.93 16.18 -10.64
N LEU A 83 -6.89 16.34 -11.45
CA LEU A 83 -6.94 17.17 -12.65
C LEU A 83 -7.99 16.66 -13.65
N GLY A 84 -8.08 15.34 -13.84
CA GLY A 84 -9.10 14.71 -14.68
C GLY A 84 -10.52 14.99 -14.20
N ILE A 85 -10.78 14.87 -12.90
CA ILE A 85 -12.09 15.19 -12.31
C ILE A 85 -12.44 16.66 -12.52
N LYS A 86 -11.50 17.58 -12.28
CA LYS A 86 -11.71 19.02 -12.51
C LYS A 86 -12.04 19.35 -13.98
N ARG A 87 -11.48 18.62 -14.95
CA ARG A 87 -11.80 18.80 -16.37
C ARG A 87 -13.24 18.38 -16.71
N ILE A 88 -13.80 17.45 -15.95
CA ILE A 88 -15.14 16.89 -16.18
C ILE A 88 -16.21 17.67 -15.42
N GLU A 89 -15.83 18.37 -14.36
CA GLU A 89 -16.73 19.22 -13.59
C GLU A 89 -17.47 20.22 -14.49
N GLY A 90 -18.80 20.23 -14.42
CA GLY A 90 -19.66 21.07 -15.26
C GLY A 90 -19.89 20.59 -16.69
N SER A 91 -19.24 19.50 -17.14
CA SER A 91 -19.48 18.89 -18.45
C SER A 91 -20.65 17.91 -18.43
N ASN A 92 -21.36 17.78 -19.55
CA ASN A 92 -22.42 16.78 -19.71
C ASN A 92 -21.82 15.38 -19.84
N PHE A 93 -22.47 14.37 -19.23
CA PHE A 93 -21.95 12.99 -19.22
C PHE A 93 -21.67 12.43 -20.63
N TYR A 94 -22.52 12.73 -21.63
CA TYR A 94 -22.35 12.24 -22.98
C TYR A 94 -21.19 12.90 -23.77
N THR A 95 -20.66 14.02 -23.30
CA THR A 95 -19.50 14.70 -23.92
C THR A 95 -18.16 14.26 -23.32
N VAL A 96 -18.19 13.68 -22.12
CA VAL A 96 -16.98 13.22 -21.43
C VAL A 96 -16.40 12.01 -22.16
N LYS A 97 -15.14 12.12 -22.57
CA LYS A 97 -14.37 11.02 -23.15
C LYS A 97 -13.02 10.96 -22.46
N PHE A 98 -12.60 9.75 -22.09
CA PHE A 98 -11.27 9.51 -21.55
C PHE A 98 -10.34 9.10 -22.67
N GLY A 99 -9.39 9.97 -23.03
CA GLY A 99 -8.37 9.68 -24.02
C GLY A 99 -7.29 8.77 -23.44
N THR A 100 -6.57 8.07 -24.31
CA THR A 100 -5.38 7.28 -23.90
C THR A 100 -4.30 8.18 -23.29
N ASN A 101 -4.25 9.45 -23.70
CA ASN A 101 -3.34 10.47 -23.17
C ASN A 101 -3.72 10.94 -21.75
N ASP A 102 -4.98 10.77 -21.32
CA ASP A 102 -5.42 11.08 -19.96
C ASP A 102 -5.03 9.99 -18.97
N ARG A 103 -4.51 8.85 -19.45
CA ARG A 103 -4.09 7.73 -18.60
C ARG A 103 -2.68 7.95 -18.09
N VAL A 104 -2.50 7.77 -16.78
CA VAL A 104 -1.18 7.61 -16.19
C VAL A 104 -0.45 6.41 -16.80
N GLN A 105 0.82 6.60 -17.10
CA GLN A 105 1.73 5.64 -17.69
C GLN A 105 2.39 4.81 -16.58
N PRO A 106 2.15 3.49 -16.53
CA PRO A 106 2.77 2.61 -15.54
C PRO A 106 4.22 2.28 -15.89
N LEU A 107 5.04 1.97 -14.88
CA LEU A 107 6.39 1.41 -15.09
C LEU A 107 6.40 0.16 -15.99
N ALA A 108 5.30 -0.60 -16.01
CA ALA A 108 5.14 -1.79 -16.85
C ALA A 108 5.14 -1.49 -18.37
N LEU A 109 5.03 -0.22 -18.78
CA LEU A 109 5.13 0.16 -20.19
C LEU A 109 6.58 -0.01 -20.73
N LYS A 110 7.58 0.00 -19.84
CA LYS A 110 8.97 -0.30 -20.18
C LYS A 110 9.15 -1.80 -20.43
N ARG A 111 9.72 -2.14 -21.59
CA ARG A 111 10.31 -3.48 -21.83
C ARG A 111 11.59 -3.59 -21.01
N HIS A 112 11.90 -4.79 -20.51
CA HIS A 112 13.01 -5.07 -19.58
C HIS A 112 14.38 -4.57 -20.10
N GLU A 113 14.77 -3.35 -19.72
CA GLU A 113 16.17 -2.95 -19.61
C GLU A 113 16.53 -3.13 -18.14
N ILE A 114 17.02 -4.32 -17.80
CA ILE A 114 17.44 -4.65 -16.44
C ILE A 114 18.74 -3.88 -16.19
N LEU A 115 18.66 -2.77 -15.46
CA LEU A 115 19.82 -2.24 -14.76
C LEU A 115 19.86 -2.93 -13.39
N PHE A 116 20.90 -3.74 -13.19
CA PHE A 116 21.25 -4.21 -11.85
C PHE A 116 21.60 -3.00 -10.99
N ILE A 117 20.86 -2.83 -9.90
CA ILE A 117 21.20 -1.95 -8.79
C ILE A 117 21.93 -2.80 -7.75
#